data_AF-A0A7K4B0S2-F1
#
_entry.id   AF-A0A7K4B0S2-F1
#
_cell.length_a   1.000
_cell.length_b   1.000
_cell.length_c   1.000
_cell.angle_alpha   90.00
_cell.angle_beta   90.00
_cell.angle_gamma   90.00
#
_symmetry.space_group_name_H-M   'P 1'
#
loop_
_entity.id
_entity.type
_entity.pdbx_description
1 polymer ?
#
loop_
_entity_poly.entity_id
_entity_poly.type
_entity_poly.pdbx_seq_one_letter_code
_entity_poly.pdbx_strand_id
1 'polypeptide(L)'
;LGQAIRESEARKEGREEGLIEGREEGIEIGREEGKVEGREEGLIEGRKEGKVEGREEGIEIGREEAIREMVISMHESGMAMKEIANITRLTNEELVRIING
;
A
#
# COMPACT_ATOMS: atom_id res chain seq x y z
N LEU A 1 65.59 -21.49 -8.01
CA LEU A 1 65.02 -20.42 -7.15
C LEU A 1 64.05 -19.52 -7.90
N GLY A 2 64.38 -18.98 -9.09
CA GLY A 2 63.49 -18.04 -9.80
C GLY A 2 62.15 -18.59 -10.34
N GLN A 3 62.04 -19.89 -10.66
CA GLN A 3 60.79 -20.45 -11.20
C GLN A 3 59.71 -20.67 -10.12
N ALA A 4 60.10 -21.21 -8.95
CA ALA A 4 59.20 -21.42 -7.83
C ALA A 4 58.64 -20.10 -7.25
N ILE A 5 59.43 -19.02 -7.30
CA ILE A 5 58.99 -17.69 -6.87
C ILE A 5 57.93 -17.16 -7.86
N ARG A 6 58.17 -17.26 -9.17
CA ARG A 6 57.20 -16.85 -10.20
C ARG A 6 55.89 -17.62 -10.13
N GLU A 7 55.94 -18.94 -9.90
CA GLU A 7 54.73 -19.76 -9.73
C GLU A 7 53.98 -19.41 -8.44
N SER A 8 54.69 -19.06 -7.37
CA SER A 8 54.09 -18.61 -6.11
C SER A 8 53.43 -17.23 -6.24
N GLU A 9 54.06 -16.31 -6.97
CA GLU A 9 53.53 -14.96 -7.23
C GLU A 9 52.30 -15.03 -8.14
N ALA A 10 52.36 -15.74 -9.27
CA ALA A 10 51.23 -15.91 -10.17
C ALA A 10 50.02 -16.58 -9.48
N ARG A 11 50.27 -17.53 -8.57
CA ARG A 11 49.20 -18.18 -7.79
C ARG A 11 48.63 -17.29 -6.68
N LYS A 12 49.40 -16.31 -6.23
CA LYS A 12 48.94 -15.32 -5.26
C LYS A 12 48.11 -14.25 -5.98
N GLU A 13 48.61 -13.74 -7.10
CA GLU A 13 47.91 -12.79 -7.98
C GLU A 13 46.57 -13.37 -8.46
N GLY A 14 46.56 -14.56 -9.07
CA GLY A 14 45.30 -15.14 -9.55
C GLY A 14 44.29 -15.50 -8.44
N ARG A 15 44.74 -15.67 -7.19
CA ARG A 15 43.84 -15.83 -6.03
C ARG A 15 43.31 -14.51 -5.51
N GLU A 16 44.13 -13.46 -5.56
CA GLU A 16 43.75 -12.11 -5.17
C GLU A 16 42.76 -11.53 -6.19
N GLU A 17 43.04 -11.67 -7.49
CA GLU A 17 42.15 -11.28 -8.59
C GLU A 17 40.81 -12.02 -8.51
N GLY A 18 40.80 -13.34 -8.43
CA GLY A 18 39.55 -14.11 -8.36
C GLY A 18 38.71 -13.83 -7.10
N LEU A 19 39.33 -13.40 -6.00
CA LEU A 19 38.61 -12.99 -4.78
C LEU A 19 38.04 -11.58 -4.90
N ILE A 20 38.73 -10.68 -5.60
CA ILE A 20 38.24 -9.33 -5.91
C ILE A 20 37.06 -9.43 -6.87
N GLU A 21 37.23 -10.10 -8.01
CA GLU A 21 36.17 -10.26 -9.02
C GLU A 21 34.92 -10.93 -8.45
N GLY A 22 35.06 -12.08 -7.78
CA GLY A 22 33.92 -12.80 -7.22
C GLY A 22 33.18 -12.02 -6.11
N ARG A 23 33.88 -11.13 -5.40
CA ARG A 23 33.25 -10.26 -4.39
C ARG A 23 32.53 -9.08 -5.04
N GLU A 24 33.11 -8.49 -6.07
CA GLU A 24 32.49 -7.38 -6.82
C GLU A 24 31.22 -7.87 -7.54
N GLU A 25 31.31 -8.99 -8.26
CA GLU A 25 30.16 -9.61 -8.94
C GLU A 25 29.07 -10.01 -7.94
N GLY A 26 29.42 -10.64 -6.82
CA GLY A 26 28.44 -11.05 -5.81
C GLY A 26 27.72 -9.88 -5.14
N ILE A 27 28.39 -8.74 -4.93
CA ILE A 27 27.78 -7.52 -4.39
C ILE A 27 26.87 -6.86 -5.43
N GLU A 28 27.29 -6.84 -6.69
CA GLU A 28 26.51 -6.25 -7.79
C GLU A 28 25.21 -7.03 -8.01
N ILE A 29 25.31 -8.35 -8.18
CA ILE A 29 24.15 -9.23 -8.38
C ILE A 29 23.20 -9.16 -7.18
N GLY A 30 23.71 -9.33 -5.96
CA GLY A 30 22.86 -9.29 -4.76
C GLY A 30 22.16 -7.93 -4.55
N ARG A 31 22.77 -6.83 -4.99
CA ARG A 31 22.16 -5.50 -4.92
C ARG A 31 21.10 -5.29 -6.00
N GLU A 32 21.31 -5.81 -7.21
CA GLU A 32 20.30 -5.76 -8.26
C GLU A 32 19.08 -6.63 -7.93
N GLU A 33 19.30 -7.89 -7.55
CA GLU A 33 18.25 -8.83 -7.18
C GLU A 33 17.40 -8.29 -6.00
N GLY A 34 18.05 -7.85 -4.91
CA GLY A 34 17.33 -7.31 -3.75
C GLY A 34 16.56 -6.01 -4.02
N LYS A 35 16.98 -5.20 -5.01
CA LYS A 35 16.22 -4.02 -5.45
C LYS A 35 15.00 -4.39 -6.29
N VAL A 36 15.12 -5.41 -7.13
CA VAL A 36 14.02 -5.88 -7.99
C VAL A 36 12.94 -6.53 -7.12
N GLU A 37 13.34 -7.46 -6.25
CA GLU A 37 12.42 -8.19 -5.36
C GLU A 37 11.70 -7.23 -4.40
N GLY A 38 12.43 -6.36 -3.68
CA GLY A 38 11.79 -5.40 -2.77
C GLY A 38 10.88 -4.37 -3.46
N ARG A 39 11.14 -4.04 -4.73
CA ARG A 39 10.25 -3.15 -5.52
C ARG A 39 8.98 -3.87 -5.96
N GLU A 40 9.09 -5.14 -6.34
CA GLU A 40 7.94 -5.96 -6.76
C GLU A 40 7.02 -6.25 -5.57
N GLU A 41 7.58 -6.67 -4.44
CA GLU A 41 6.83 -6.91 -3.20
C GLU A 41 6.11 -5.65 -2.72
N GLY A 42 6.82 -4.52 -2.59
CA GLY A 42 6.22 -3.25 -2.15
C GLY A 42 5.14 -2.71 -3.09
N LEU A 43 5.24 -2.99 -4.39
CA LEU A 43 4.22 -2.59 -5.37
C LEU A 43 2.98 -3.49 -5.32
N ILE A 44 3.14 -4.79 -5.03
CA ILE A 44 2.03 -5.73 -4.86
C ILE A 44 1.28 -5.43 -3.54
N GLU A 45 2.02 -5.25 -2.44
CA GLU A 45 1.46 -4.97 -1.12
C GLU A 45 0.75 -3.61 -1.11
N GLY A 46 1.43 -2.53 -1.52
CA GLY A 46 0.81 -1.20 -1.58
C GLY A 46 -0.39 -1.09 -2.53
N ARG A 47 -0.43 -1.87 -3.62
CA ARG A 47 -1.62 -1.95 -4.49
C ARG A 47 -2.77 -2.74 -3.88
N LYS A 48 -2.50 -3.76 -3.07
CA LYS A 48 -3.54 -4.53 -2.38
C LYS A 48 -4.13 -3.70 -1.25
N GLU A 49 -3.28 -3.13 -0.40
CA GLU A 49 -3.69 -2.28 0.73
C GLU A 49 -4.46 -1.05 0.25
N GLY A 50 -3.90 -0.26 -0.68
CA GLY A 50 -4.58 0.93 -1.19
C GLY A 50 -5.90 0.66 -1.94
N LYS A 51 -6.09 -0.56 -2.50
CA LYS A 51 -7.38 -0.97 -3.08
C LYS A 51 -8.40 -1.39 -2.03
N VAL A 52 -7.97 -1.99 -0.93
CA VAL A 52 -8.86 -2.38 0.16
C VAL A 52 -9.30 -1.14 0.92
N GLU A 53 -8.35 -0.32 1.37
CA GLU A 53 -8.63 0.93 2.09
C GLU A 53 -9.48 1.87 1.24
N GLY A 54 -9.08 2.17 0.00
CA GLY A 54 -9.86 3.07 -0.86
C GLY A 54 -11.26 2.53 -1.23
N ARG A 55 -11.45 1.21 -1.22
CA ARG A 55 -12.78 0.62 -1.43
C ARG A 55 -13.64 0.70 -0.18
N GLU A 56 -13.07 0.45 1.00
CA GLU A 56 -13.77 0.55 2.28
C GLU A 56 -14.18 2.00 2.54
N GLU A 57 -13.24 2.95 2.42
CA GLU A 57 -13.52 4.40 2.53
C GLU A 57 -14.58 4.84 1.52
N GLY A 58 -14.47 4.41 0.26
CA GLY A 58 -15.46 4.77 -0.77
C GLY A 58 -16.86 4.21 -0.51
N ILE A 59 -16.97 3.02 0.08
CA ILE A 59 -18.26 2.42 0.46
C ILE A 59 -18.85 3.17 1.67
N GLU A 60 -18.03 3.53 2.65
CA GLU A 60 -18.46 4.27 3.83
C GLU A 60 -18.99 5.66 3.44
N ILE A 61 -18.17 6.44 2.72
CA ILE A 61 -18.55 7.78 2.23
C ILE A 61 -19.82 7.70 1.39
N GLY A 62 -19.88 6.79 0.40
CA GLY A 62 -21.06 6.67 -0.45
C GLY A 62 -22.33 6.27 0.31
N ARG A 63 -22.19 5.47 1.38
CA ARG A 63 -23.33 5.11 2.24
C ARG A 63 -23.80 6.31 3.07
N GLU A 64 -22.88 7.08 3.64
CA GLU A 64 -23.21 8.28 4.39
C GLU A 64 -23.91 9.33 3.51
N GLU A 65 -23.38 9.58 2.31
CA GLU A 65 -23.98 10.48 1.33
C GLU A 65 -25.39 10.04 0.93
N ALA A 66 -25.58 8.75 0.63
CA ALA A 66 -26.89 8.21 0.27
C ALA A 66 -27.92 8.34 1.41
N ILE A 67 -27.50 8.13 2.66
CA ILE A 67 -28.39 8.31 3.83
C ILE A 67 -28.75 9.79 4.00
N ARG A 68 -27.78 10.70 3.85
CA ARG A 68 -28.00 12.15 3.93
C ARG A 68 -28.99 12.62 2.87
N GLU A 69 -28.79 12.24 1.61
CA GLU A 69 -29.70 12.60 0.51
C GLU A 69 -31.11 12.07 0.73
N MET A 70 -31.24 10.81 1.18
CA MET A 70 -32.52 10.20 1.49
C MET A 70 -33.27 10.96 2.60
N VAL A 71 -32.59 11.33 3.69
CA VAL A 71 -33.17 12.09 4.81
C VAL A 71 -33.63 13.47 4.36
N ILE A 72 -32.79 14.19 3.61
CA ILE A 72 -33.11 15.53 3.09
C ILE A 72 -34.33 15.44 2.18
N SER A 73 -34.35 14.50 1.24
CA SER A 73 -35.47 14.32 0.31
C SER A 73 -36.79 14.00 1.02
N MET A 74 -36.76 13.14 2.06
CA MET A 74 -37.95 12.85 2.87
C MET A 74 -38.44 14.10 3.62
N HIS A 75 -37.52 14.86 4.20
CA HIS A 75 -37.86 16.08 4.94
C HIS A 75 -38.45 17.16 4.02
N GLU A 76 -37.84 17.39 2.86
CA GLU A 76 -38.33 18.34 1.84
C GLU A 76 -39.69 17.93 1.27
N SER A 77 -39.96 16.62 1.22
CA SER A 77 -41.27 16.09 0.84
C SER A 77 -42.36 16.28 1.92
N GLY A 78 -42.00 16.90 3.06
CA GLY A 78 -42.92 17.19 4.16
C GLY A 78 -43.18 16.00 5.09
N MET A 79 -42.36 14.94 5.02
CA MET A 79 -42.48 13.79 5.92
C MET A 79 -42.15 14.19 7.36
N ALA A 80 -42.91 13.69 8.32
CA ALA A 80 -42.67 14.02 9.72
C ALA A 80 -41.37 13.38 10.22
N MET A 81 -40.61 14.09 11.06
CA MET A 81 -39.33 13.59 11.63
C MET A 81 -39.43 12.19 12.24
N LYS A 82 -40.56 11.89 12.91
CA LYS A 82 -40.81 10.57 13.51
C LYS A 82 -40.92 9.46 12.46
N GLU A 83 -41.47 9.75 11.29
CA GLU A 83 -41.59 8.80 10.19
C GLU A 83 -40.24 8.56 9.52
N ILE A 84 -39.47 9.63 9.29
CA ILE A 84 -38.11 9.57 8.77
C ILE A 84 -37.22 8.73 9.70
N ALA A 85 -37.31 8.96 11.02
CA ALA A 85 -36.58 8.20 12.03
C ALA A 85 -36.88 6.70 11.96
N ASN A 86 -38.15 6.33 11.76
CA ASN A 86 -38.55 4.93 11.64
C ASN A 86 -38.00 4.26 10.36
N ILE A 87 -38.00 4.97 9.23
CA ILE A 87 -37.52 4.43 7.95
C ILE A 87 -36.00 4.29 7.94
N THR A 88 -35.31 5.33 8.38
CA THR A 88 -33.84 5.41 8.32
C THR A 88 -33.17 4.76 9.53
N ARG A 89 -33.92 4.47 10.59
CA ARG A 89 -33.46 4.01 11.90
C ARG A 89 -32.49 4.98 12.59
N LEU A 90 -32.61 6.26 12.26
CA LEU A 90 -31.84 7.33 12.88
C LEU A 90 -32.62 7.96 14.03
N THR A 91 -31.90 8.50 15.01
CA THR A 91 -32.48 9.30 16.08
C THR A 91 -32.88 10.68 15.56
N ASN A 92 -33.75 11.38 16.31
CA ASN A 92 -34.11 12.75 15.95
C ASN A 92 -32.88 13.66 15.95
N GLU A 93 -31.92 13.43 16.87
CA GLU A 93 -30.67 14.18 16.93
C GLU A 93 -29.81 13.97 15.67
N GLU A 94 -29.72 12.74 15.18
CA GLU A 94 -28.99 12.41 13.94
C GLU A 94 -29.65 13.06 12.73
N LEU A 95 -30.99 12.97 12.63
CA LEU A 95 -31.73 13.61 11.55
C LEU A 95 -31.57 15.14 11.56
N VAL A 96 -31.64 15.76 12.73
CA VAL A 96 -31.42 17.22 12.88
C VAL A 96 -30.02 17.62 12.43
N ARG A 97 -28.99 16.84 12.75
CA ARG A 97 -27.62 17.09 12.28
C ARG A 97 -27.50 16.98 10.76
N ILE A 98 -28.19 16.01 10.16
CA ILE A 98 -28.18 15.81 8.72
C ILE A 98 -28.90 16.94 7.99
N ILE A 99 -30.06 17.36 8.50
CA ILE A 99 -30.91 18.38 7.88
C ILE A 99 -30.32 19.80 8.04
N ASN A 100 -29.72 20.10 9.20
CA ASN A 100 -29.22 21.45 9.51
C ASN A 100 -27.70 21.62 9.32
N GLY A 101 -27.00 20.56 8.91
CA GLY A 101 -25.54 20.52 8.78
C GLY A 101 -25.02 20.74 7.37
#